data_AF-A0A830ECW0-F1
#
_entry.id   AF-A0A830ECW0-F1
#
_cell.length_a   1.000
_cell.length_b   1.000
_cell.length_c   1.000
_cell.angle_alpha   90.00
_cell.angle_beta   90.00
_cell.angle_gamma   90.00
#
_symmetry.space_group_name_H-M   'P 1'
#
loop_
_entity.id
_entity.type
_entity.pdbx_description
1 polymer ?
#
loop_
_entity_poly.entity_id
_entity_poly.type
_entity_poly.pdbx_seq_one_letter_code
_entity_poly.pdbx_strand_id
1 'polypeptide(L)' 'MSSNNPTEIPVELRPVLEMTYEGNTAHIKCKYVDRDGKECGALFFNLNDAVRHLITHDNKYRKFLSHLSNA' A
#
# COMPACT_ATOMS: atom_id res chain seq x y z
N MET A 1 -17.23 16.51 -11.51
CA MET A 1 -17.25 16.30 -10.05
C MET A 1 -15.95 15.63 -9.69
N SER A 2 -14.99 16.37 -9.13
CA SER A 2 -13.68 15.84 -8.75
C SER A 2 -13.80 15.21 -7.37
N SER A 3 -13.96 13.89 -7.33
CA SER A 3 -13.94 13.12 -6.10
C SER A 3 -12.52 13.16 -5.53
N ASN A 4 -12.27 14.07 -4.59
CA ASN A 4 -11.13 13.97 -3.69
C ASN A 4 -11.50 12.94 -2.61
N ASN A 5 -11.22 11.66 -2.84
CA ASN A 5 -11.25 10.65 -1.78
C ASN A 5 -9.87 10.65 -1.08
N PRO A 6 -9.77 11.07 0.19
CA PRO A 6 -8.49 11.23 0.90
C PRO A 6 -7.85 9.90 1.36
N THR A 7 -8.23 8.77 0.78
CA THR A 7 -7.80 7.42 1.24
C THR A 7 -7.50 6.47 0.09
N GLU A 8 -7.13 6.99 -1.09
CA GLU A 8 -6.81 6.15 -2.24
C GLU A 8 -5.31 5.84 -2.33
N ILE A 9 -5.00 4.57 -2.54
CA ILE A 9 -3.64 4.10 -2.84
C ILE A 9 -3.13 4.87 -4.08
N PRO A 10 -1.96 5.55 -3.99
CA PRO A 10 -1.33 6.24 -5.12
C PRO A 10 -1.21 5.33 -6.33
N VAL A 11 -1.42 5.86 -7.53
CA VAL A 11 -1.40 5.08 -8.79
C VAL A 11 -0.12 4.26 -8.94
N GLU A 12 1.02 4.81 -8.53
CA GLU A 12 2.32 4.12 -8.55
C GLU A 12 2.41 2.90 -7.61
N LEU A 13 1.59 2.87 -6.55
CA LEU A 13 1.56 1.80 -5.56
C LEU A 13 0.46 0.76 -5.82
N ARG A 14 -0.55 1.07 -6.64
CA ARG A 14 -1.63 0.14 -7.01
C ARG A 14 -1.18 -1.22 -7.59
N PRO A 15 -0.02 -1.34 -8.28
CA PRO A 15 0.47 -2.64 -8.73
C PRO A 15 0.88 -3.57 -7.59
N VAL A 16 1.23 -3.02 -6.42
CA VAL A 16 1.77 -3.77 -5.27
C VAL A 16 0.95 -3.63 -3.99
N LEU A 17 -0.03 -2.72 -3.98
CA LEU A 17 -1.01 -2.54 -2.92
C LEU A 17 -2.42 -2.57 -3.50
N GLU A 18 -3.33 -3.23 -2.79
CA GLU A 18 -4.75 -3.33 -3.16
C GLU A 18 -5.62 -2.99 -1.96
N MET A 19 -6.70 -2.26 -2.17
CA MET A 19 -7.68 -2.04 -1.12
C MET A 19 -8.64 -3.23 -1.09
N THR A 20 -8.70 -3.92 0.05
CA THR A 20 -9.54 -5.09 0.29
C THR A 20 -10.52 -4.80 1.42
N TYR A 21 -11.63 -5.53 1.46
CA TYR A 21 -12.65 -5.40 2.49
C TYR A 21 -12.87 -6.75 3.15
N GLU A 22 -12.73 -6.80 4.47
CA GLU A 22 -13.13 -7.96 5.27
C GLU A 22 -14.37 -7.59 6.08
N GLY A 23 -15.54 -8.02 5.58
CA GLY A 23 -16.84 -7.54 6.06
C GLY A 23 -17.01 -6.05 5.75
N ASN A 24 -17.16 -5.24 6.80
CA ASN A 24 -17.28 -3.78 6.70
C ASN A 24 -15.95 -3.03 6.92
N THR A 25 -14.84 -3.74 7.13
CA THR A 25 -13.55 -3.12 7.45
C THR A 25 -12.66 -3.07 6.21
N ALA A 26 -12.23 -1.86 5.83
CA ALA A 26 -11.29 -1.64 4.75
C ALA A 26 -9.84 -1.89 5.22
N HIS A 27 -9.09 -2.62 4.40
CA HIS A 27 -7.68 -2.91 4.59
C HIS A 27 -6.90 -2.63 3.30
N ILE A 28 -5.60 -2.46 3.42
CA ILE A 28 -4.65 -2.37 2.33
C ILE A 28 -3.83 -3.65 2.33
N LYS A 29 -4.01 -4.48 1.31
CA LYS A 29 -3.28 -5.72 1.07
C LYS A 29 -2.00 -5.45 0.29
N CYS A 30 -0.88 -5.96 0.80
CA CYS A 30 0.40 -6.02 0.08
C CYS A 30 0.41 -7.19 -0.89
N LYS A 31 0.46 -6.88 -2.19
CA LYS A 31 0.54 -7.85 -3.30
C LYS A 31 1.94 -7.88 -3.91
N TYR A 32 2.95 -7.47 -3.17
CA TYR A 32 4.33 -7.62 -3.62
C TYR A 32 4.62 -9.11 -3.85
N VAL A 33 5.13 -9.43 -5.04
CA VAL A 33 5.56 -10.77 -5.43
C VAL A 33 7.08 -10.78 -5.40
N ASP A 34 7.65 -11.67 -4.58
CA ASP A 34 9.09 -11.82 -4.48
C ASP A 34 9.70 -12.53 -5.70
N ARG A 35 11.02 -12.72 -5.67
CA ARG A 35 11.76 -13.37 -6.78
C ARG A 35 11.40 -14.85 -6.93
N ASP A 36 10.88 -15.47 -5.88
CA ASP A 36 10.44 -16.86 -5.85
C ASP A 36 8.98 -17.00 -6.33
N GLY A 37 8.32 -15.90 -6.70
CA GLY A 37 6.95 -15.87 -7.20
C GLY A 37 5.91 -15.93 -6.08
N LYS A 38 6.31 -15.73 -4.82
CA LYS A 38 5.40 -15.76 -3.67
C LYS A 38 4.83 -14.37 -3.40
N GLU A 39 3.51 -14.29 -3.31
CA GLU A 39 2.81 -13.08 -2.88
C GLU A 39 2.94 -12.89 -1.36
N CYS A 40 3.20 -11.65 -0.93
CA CYS A 40 3.30 -11.31 0.48
C CYS A 40 1.97 -11.49 1.26
N GLY A 41 0.89 -10.84 0.81
CA GLY A 41 -0.45 -10.97 1.39
C GLY A 41 -0.71 -10.22 2.70
N ALA A 42 0.26 -9.48 3.24
CA ALA A 42 0.09 -8.73 4.49
C ALA A 42 -1.01 -7.65 4.39
N LEU A 43 -1.78 -7.44 5.47
CA LEU A 43 -2.88 -6.47 5.54
C LEU A 43 -2.55 -5.31 6.49
N PHE A 44 -2.95 -4.10 6.11
CA PHE A 44 -2.70 -2.87 6.87
C PHE A 44 -3.96 -1.99 6.93
N PHE A 45 -4.13 -1.22 8.01
CA PHE A 45 -5.26 -0.28 8.14
C PHE A 45 -4.99 1.08 7.49
N ASN A 46 -3.73 1.41 7.23
CA ASN A 46 -3.35 2.71 6.66
C ASN A 46 -2.19 2.57 5.67
N LEU A 47 -2.08 3.55 4.78
CA LEU A 47 -1.11 3.54 3.69
C LEU A 47 0.34 3.71 4.18
N ASN A 48 0.56 4.45 5.27
CA ASN A 48 1.90 4.67 5.81
C ASN A 48 2.53 3.34 6.26
N ASP A 49 1.78 2.53 7.00
CA ASP A 49 2.23 1.21 7.45
C ASP A 49 2.42 0.25 6.28
N ALA A 50 1.52 0.28 5.29
CA ALA A 50 1.67 -0.52 4.07
C ALA A 50 2.95 -0.14 3.29
N VAL A 51 3.26 1.15 3.16
CA VAL A 51 4.47 1.64 2.49
C VAL A 51 5.73 1.28 3.29
N ARG A 52 5.71 1.44 4.62
CA ARG A 52 6.81 0.99 5.49
C ARG A 52 7.10 -0.49 5.33
N HIS A 53 6.07 -1.31 5.21
CA HIS A 53 6.22 -2.73 4.92
C HIS A 53 6.76 -3.00 3.50
N LEU A 54 6.29 -2.30 2.46
CA LEU A 54 6.84 -2.46 1.11
C LEU A 54 8.36 -2.22 1.04
N ILE A 55 8.89 -1.32 1.88
CA ILE A 55 10.33 -1.04 1.94
C ILE A 55 11.13 -2.24 2.44
N THR A 56 10.53 -3.13 3.23
CA THR A 56 11.20 -4.37 3.67
C THR A 56 11.35 -5.37 2.53
N HIS A 57 10.50 -5.29 1.50
CA HIS A 57 10.63 -6.06 0.26
C HIS A 57 11.59 -5.40 -0.73
N ASP A 58 11.44 -4.09 -0.94
CA ASP A 58 12.23 -3.33 -1.91
C ASP A 58 12.39 -1.86 -1.47
N ASN A 59 13.64 -1.46 -1.25
CA ASN A 59 13.97 -0.11 -0.76
C ASN A 59 13.58 1.01 -1.75
N LYS A 60 13.28 0.70 -3.03
CA LYS A 60 12.79 1.71 -3.99
C LYS A 60 11.50 2.41 -3.55
N TYR A 61 10.69 1.75 -2.72
CA TYR A 61 9.44 2.32 -2.21
C TYR A 61 9.66 3.38 -1.12
N ARG A 62 10.89 3.55 -0.63
CA ARG A 62 11.23 4.56 0.38
C ARG A 62 10.90 5.98 -0.07
N LYS A 63 10.94 6.26 -1.38
CA LYS A 63 10.56 7.54 -1.96
C LYS A 63 9.12 7.97 -1.62
N PHE A 64 8.23 7.01 -1.34
CA PHE A 64 6.83 7.29 -1.00
C PHE A 64 6.62 7.69 0.46
N LEU A 65 7.59 7.46 1.37
CA LEU A 65 7.47 7.92 2.76
C LEU A 65 7.48 9.45 2.87
N SER A 66 8.28 10.12 2.04
CA SER A 66 8.40 11.58 2.03
C SER A 66 7.09 12.28 1.65
N HIS A 67 6.22 11.59 0.92
CA HIS A 67 4.90 12.09 0.52
C HIS A 67 3.82 11.85 1.59
N LEU A 68 4.09 11.00 2.58
CA LEU A 68 3.12 10.60 3.61
C LEU A 68 3.40 11.23 4.99
N SER A 69 4.52 11.94 5.17
CA SER A 69 4.92 12.52 6.47
C SER A 69 4.47 13.97 6.72
N ASN A 70 3.54 14.52 5.94
CA ASN A 70 3.05 15.91 6.05
C ASN A 70 1.52 16.02 6.16
N ALA A 71 0.86 15.07 6.82
CA ALA A 71 -0.56 15.14 7.17
C ALA A 71 -0.73 15.26 8.69
#